data_AF-A0A0B7K815-F1
#
_entry.id   AF-A0A0B7K815-F1
#
_cell.length_a   1.000
_cell.length_b   1.000
_cell.length_c   1.000
_cell.angle_alpha   90.00
_cell.angle_beta   90.00
_cell.angle_gamma   90.00
#
_symmetry.space_group_name_H-M   'P 1'
#
loop_
_entity.id
_entity.type
_entity.pdbx_description
1 polymer ?
#
loop_
_entity_poly.entity_id
_entity_poly.type
_entity_poly.pdbx_seq_one_letter_code
_entity_poly.pdbx_strand_id
1 'polypeptide(L)'
;PTSHPFKAVLLDIDSAQPLALGSSRAATPGHGGTPGYLSPERERTSYNHTEDIWALGVATCYVLLGLRPFQDSQGNPWREDAADKEARRERFHRQYEATLERITEFRTSRSQLLQDLVRGSDILSEREEPDISWKD
;
A
#
# COMPACT_ATOMS: atom_id res chain seq x y z
N PRO A 1 -8.07 -30.67 -5.59
CA PRO A 1 -8.52 -29.52 -4.76
C PRO A 1 -9.07 -28.40 -5.66
N THR A 2 -10.39 -28.15 -5.59
CA THR A 2 -11.02 -27.00 -6.24
C THR A 2 -10.60 -25.73 -5.49
N SER A 3 -9.78 -24.87 -6.10
CA SER A 3 -9.45 -23.59 -5.49
C SER A 3 -10.71 -22.73 -5.42
N HIS A 4 -11.15 -22.41 -4.21
CA HIS A 4 -12.15 -21.36 -4.05
C HIS A 4 -11.46 -20.02 -4.32
N PRO A 5 -12.01 -19.17 -5.20
CA PRO A 5 -11.43 -17.85 -5.43
C PRO A 5 -11.48 -17.05 -4.13
N PHE A 6 -10.39 -16.36 -3.81
CA PHE A 6 -10.36 -15.42 -2.69
C PHE A 6 -11.40 -14.31 -2.95
N LYS A 7 -12.35 -14.15 -2.02
CA LYS A 7 -13.41 -13.14 -2.09
C LYS A 7 -13.20 -12.12 -0.97
N ALA A 8 -13.05 -10.86 -1.35
CA ALA A 8 -13.12 -9.74 -0.43
C ALA A 8 -14.51 -9.08 -0.53
N VAL A 9 -15.06 -8.65 0.60
CA VAL A 9 -16.34 -7.93 0.68
C VAL A 9 -16.12 -6.68 1.50
N LEU A 10 -16.51 -5.52 0.96
CA LEU A 10 -16.50 -4.26 1.70
C LEU A 10 -17.70 -4.23 2.65
N LEU A 11 -17.45 -3.89 3.91
CA LEU A 11 -18.44 -3.76 4.97
C LEU A 11 -18.37 -2.34 5.55
N ASP A 12 -19.26 -2.02 6.48
CA ASP A 12 -19.28 -0.74 7.20
C ASP A 12 -19.39 0.48 6.26
N ILE A 13 -20.34 0.39 5.32
CA ILE A 13 -20.61 1.45 4.33
C ILE A 13 -21.61 2.51 4.84
N ASP A 14 -21.99 2.43 6.11
CA ASP A 14 -23.03 3.31 6.69
C ASP A 14 -22.56 4.77 6.78
N SER A 15 -21.25 4.99 6.85
CA SER A 15 -20.64 6.31 6.77
C SER A 15 -20.31 6.77 5.35
N ALA A 16 -20.57 5.94 4.33
CA ALA A 16 -20.30 6.30 2.94
C ALA A 16 -21.23 7.44 2.52
N GLN A 17 -20.69 8.39 1.76
CA GLN A 17 -21.43 9.57 1.37
C GLN A 17 -21.47 9.68 -0.16
N PRO A 18 -22.66 9.88 -0.77
CA PRO A 18 -22.75 10.05 -2.22
C PRO A 18 -22.04 11.35 -2.62
N LEU A 19 -21.29 11.28 -3.71
CA LEU A 19 -20.63 12.41 -4.32
C LEU A 19 -20.87 12.36 -5.83
N ALA A 20 -21.45 13.41 -6.39
CA ALA A 20 -21.67 13.48 -7.84
C ALA A 20 -20.32 13.52 -8.58
N LEU A 21 -20.30 12.94 -9.79
CA LEU A 21 -19.10 12.94 -10.62
C LEU A 21 -18.62 14.37 -10.90
N GLY A 22 -17.32 14.61 -10.75
CA GLY A 22 -16.72 15.94 -10.92
C GLY A 22 -16.94 16.89 -9.72
N SER A 23 -17.67 16.46 -8.69
CA SER A 23 -17.85 17.25 -7.47
C SER A 23 -16.73 16.98 -6.45
N SER A 24 -16.58 17.90 -5.51
CA SER A 24 -15.70 17.76 -4.34
C SER A 24 -16.41 18.23 -3.08
N ARG A 25 -15.92 17.79 -1.91
CA ARG A 25 -16.40 18.22 -0.60
C ARG A 25 -15.29 18.94 0.15
N ALA A 26 -15.66 19.92 0.96
CA ALA A 26 -14.69 20.60 1.82
C ALA A 26 -14.13 19.62 2.87
N ALA A 27 -12.84 19.76 3.18
CA ALA A 27 -12.19 19.03 4.27
C ALA A 27 -12.93 19.23 5.59
N THR A 28 -12.94 18.16 6.40
CA THR A 28 -13.43 18.17 7.77
C THR A 28 -12.35 17.60 8.68
N PRO A 29 -11.30 18.39 9.01
CA PRO A 29 -10.12 17.86 9.66
C PRO A 29 -10.45 17.24 11.01
N GLY A 30 -9.91 16.07 11.30
CA GLY A 30 -10.16 15.34 12.55
C GLY A 30 -11.57 14.74 12.68
N HIS A 31 -12.39 14.76 11.63
CA HIS A 31 -13.77 14.25 11.66
C HIS A 31 -14.00 13.15 10.63
N GLY A 32 -14.59 12.05 11.10
CA GLY A 32 -14.99 10.91 10.28
C GLY A 32 -13.80 10.04 9.83
N GLY A 33 -14.08 8.77 9.55
CA GLY A 33 -13.08 7.78 9.14
C GLY A 33 -12.08 7.40 10.24
N THR A 34 -11.10 6.58 9.85
CA THR A 34 -10.11 6.01 10.77
C THR A 34 -8.75 6.68 10.58
N PRO A 35 -8.16 7.30 11.63
CA PRO A 35 -6.82 7.85 11.56
C PRO A 35 -5.80 6.85 10.99
N GLY A 36 -4.93 7.34 10.12
CA GLY A 36 -3.96 6.52 9.38
C GLY A 36 -4.46 5.99 8.04
N TYR A 37 -5.77 5.99 7.79
CA TYR A 37 -6.36 5.68 6.48
C TYR A 37 -6.92 6.91 5.76
N LEU A 38 -7.05 8.03 6.47
CA LEU A 38 -7.51 9.31 5.90
C LEU A 38 -6.45 9.90 4.99
N SER A 39 -6.88 10.41 3.84
CA SER A 39 -5.98 11.09 2.90
C SER A 39 -5.64 12.51 3.37
N PRO A 40 -4.45 13.02 3.02
CA PRO A 40 -4.07 14.39 3.38
C PRO A 40 -5.05 15.43 2.85
N GLU A 41 -5.65 15.24 1.68
CA GLU A 41 -6.62 16.18 1.11
C GLU A 41 -7.93 16.21 1.90
N ARG A 42 -8.42 15.08 2.44
CA ARG A 42 -9.61 15.06 3.32
C ARG A 42 -9.44 15.94 4.56
N GLU A 43 -8.18 16.09 4.97
CA GLU A 43 -7.78 16.80 6.18
C GLU A 43 -7.30 18.24 5.93
N ARG A 44 -7.15 18.67 4.67
CA ARG A 44 -6.53 19.96 4.33
C ARG A 44 -7.29 20.78 3.31
N THR A 45 -7.91 20.14 2.33
CA THR A 45 -8.47 20.79 1.13
C THR A 45 -9.80 20.17 0.74
N SER A 46 -10.38 20.58 -0.38
CA SER A 46 -11.48 19.82 -0.93
C SER A 46 -11.01 18.43 -1.40
N TYR A 47 -11.82 17.39 -1.15
CA TYR A 47 -11.54 16.01 -1.52
C TYR A 47 -12.67 15.42 -2.37
N ASN A 48 -12.38 14.31 -3.05
CA ASN A 48 -13.33 13.57 -3.86
C ASN A 48 -13.10 12.05 -3.71
N HIS A 49 -13.60 11.23 -4.64
CA HIS A 49 -13.45 9.78 -4.66
C HIS A 49 -11.99 9.26 -4.61
N THR A 50 -10.98 10.10 -4.89
CA THR A 50 -9.57 9.70 -4.76
C THR A 50 -9.15 9.40 -3.32
N GLU A 51 -9.89 9.89 -2.32
CA GLU A 51 -9.67 9.52 -0.93
C GLU A 51 -9.78 8.00 -0.72
N ASP A 52 -10.77 7.35 -1.35
CA ASP A 52 -10.93 5.90 -1.23
C ASP A 52 -9.76 5.15 -1.87
N ILE A 53 -9.17 5.70 -2.94
CA ILE A 53 -7.97 5.17 -3.57
C ILE A 53 -6.77 5.28 -2.63
N TRP A 54 -6.63 6.39 -1.90
CA TRP A 54 -5.62 6.53 -0.86
C TRP A 54 -5.79 5.47 0.24
N ALA A 55 -6.99 5.32 0.78
CA ALA A 55 -7.28 4.33 1.83
C ALA A 55 -6.99 2.89 1.36
N LEU A 56 -7.34 2.57 0.12
CA LEU A 56 -6.99 1.31 -0.53
C LEU A 56 -5.47 1.11 -0.65
N GLY A 57 -4.72 2.16 -1.01
CA GLY A 57 -3.26 2.13 -1.07
C GLY A 57 -2.63 1.82 0.30
N VAL A 58 -3.11 2.47 1.36
CA VAL A 58 -2.69 2.20 2.74
C VAL A 58 -3.02 0.76 3.15
N ALA A 59 -4.23 0.28 2.87
CA ALA A 59 -4.61 -1.11 3.16
C ALA A 59 -3.75 -2.12 2.39
N THR A 60 -3.42 -1.81 1.14
CA THR A 60 -2.54 -2.64 0.30
C THR A 60 -1.13 -2.73 0.86
N CYS A 61 -0.59 -1.63 1.44
CA CYS A 61 0.70 -1.67 2.13
C CYS A 61 0.68 -2.67 3.29
N TYR A 62 -0.42 -2.79 4.01
CA TYR A 62 -0.55 -3.79 5.07
C TYR A 62 -0.59 -5.21 4.51
N VAL A 63 -1.41 -5.46 3.49
CA VAL A 63 -1.58 -6.80 2.92
C VAL A 63 -0.32 -7.30 2.23
N LEU A 64 0.38 -6.44 1.48
CA LEU A 64 1.52 -6.86 0.65
C LEU A 64 2.87 -6.72 1.36
N LEU A 65 3.02 -5.71 2.22
CA LEU A 65 4.31 -5.36 2.85
C LEU A 65 4.31 -5.57 4.37
N GLY A 66 3.16 -5.88 4.97
CA GLY A 66 3.00 -5.95 6.44
C GLY A 66 3.09 -4.59 7.12
N LEU A 67 3.01 -3.49 6.38
CA LEU A 67 3.21 -2.13 6.89
C LEU A 67 1.90 -1.48 7.31
N ARG A 68 1.94 -0.68 8.38
CA ARG A 68 0.86 0.23 8.78
C ARG A 68 1.41 1.66 8.75
N PRO A 69 1.57 2.27 7.55
CA PRO A 69 2.41 3.45 7.32
C PRO A 69 2.16 4.62 8.27
N PHE A 70 0.88 4.89 8.54
CA PHE A 70 0.42 6.11 9.21
C PHE A 70 -0.38 5.82 10.49
N GLN A 71 -0.36 4.58 11.00
CA GLN A 71 -0.96 4.29 12.30
C GLN A 71 0.00 4.72 13.40
N ASP A 72 -0.19 5.94 13.87
CA ASP A 72 0.55 6.53 14.99
C ASP A 72 -0.35 6.62 16.23
N SER A 73 0.22 6.35 17.40
CA SER A 73 -0.44 6.55 18.70
C SER A 73 -0.69 8.03 19.00
N GLN A 74 0.00 8.95 18.32
CA GLN A 74 -0.21 10.40 18.45
C GLN A 74 -1.47 10.89 17.71
N GLY A 75 -2.16 10.02 16.95
CA GLY A 75 -3.42 10.34 16.29
C GLY A 75 -3.25 11.16 15.01
N ASN A 76 -4.32 11.83 14.58
CA ASN A 76 -4.36 12.53 13.29
C ASN A 76 -3.43 13.76 13.27
N PRO A 77 -2.47 13.86 12.33
CA PRO A 77 -1.49 14.95 12.26
C PRO A 77 -2.06 16.30 11.78
N TRP A 78 -3.29 16.33 11.27
CA TRP A 78 -3.95 17.56 10.80
C TRP A 78 -4.96 18.15 11.78
N ARG A 79 -5.07 17.57 12.98
CA ARG A 79 -5.82 18.18 14.07
C ARG A 79 -5.20 19.51 14.50
N GLU A 80 -5.94 20.59 14.31
CA GLU A 80 -5.49 21.95 14.65
C GLU A 80 -5.43 22.21 16.16
N ASP A 81 -6.15 21.42 16.95
CA ASP A 81 -6.21 21.51 18.41
C ASP A 81 -5.06 20.79 19.13
N ALA A 82 -4.19 20.10 18.40
CA ALA A 82 -3.02 19.42 18.95
C ALA A 82 -1.83 20.39 19.13
N ALA A 83 -1.28 20.44 20.35
CA ALA A 83 -0.12 21.29 20.67
C ALA A 83 1.17 20.89 19.92
N ASP A 84 1.25 19.65 19.45
CA ASP A 84 2.37 19.02 18.77
C ASP A 84 2.12 18.79 17.26
N LYS A 85 1.15 19.51 16.67
CA LYS A 85 0.72 19.29 15.28
C LYS A 85 1.83 19.39 14.24
N GLU A 86 2.78 20.31 14.38
CA GLU A 86 3.93 20.44 13.47
C GLU A 86 4.81 19.18 13.52
N ALA A 87 5.11 18.68 14.73
CA ALA A 87 5.90 17.47 14.91
C ALA A 87 5.18 16.22 14.35
N ARG A 88 3.86 16.15 14.49
CA ARG A 88 3.04 15.09 13.89
C ARG A 88 3.07 15.14 12.36
N ARG A 89 2.99 16.33 11.75
CA ARG A 89 3.09 16.53 10.29
C ARG A 89 4.47 16.13 9.76
N GLU A 90 5.54 16.55 10.43
CA GLU A 90 6.91 16.15 10.05
C GLU A 90 7.11 14.63 10.11
N ARG A 91 6.55 13.98 11.14
CA ARG A 91 6.58 12.52 11.25
C ARG A 91 5.80 11.84 10.12
N PHE A 92 4.60 12.35 9.80
CA PHE A 92 3.81 11.86 8.67
C PHE A 92 4.62 11.91 7.37
N HIS A 93 5.30 13.04 7.09
CA HIS A 93 6.13 13.16 5.89
C HIS A 93 7.28 12.15 5.86
N ARG A 94 7.97 11.92 6.99
CA ARG A 94 9.01 10.88 7.06
C ARG A 94 8.46 9.47 6.84
N GLN A 95 7.30 9.16 7.40
CA GLN A 95 6.62 7.87 7.19
C GLN A 95 6.20 7.69 5.73
N TYR A 96 5.74 8.76 5.08
CA TYR A 96 5.36 8.77 3.68
C TYR A 96 6.55 8.40 2.78
N GLU A 97 7.67 9.10 2.91
CA GLU A 97 8.88 8.80 2.14
C GLU A 97 9.39 7.37 2.38
N ALA A 98 9.51 6.96 3.65
CA ALA A 98 9.94 5.59 3.99
C ALA A 98 9.00 4.51 3.42
N THR A 99 7.70 4.80 3.31
CA THR A 99 6.73 3.87 2.70
C THR A 99 6.94 3.78 1.19
N LEU A 100 7.20 4.90 0.52
CA LEU A 100 7.51 4.91 -0.92
C LEU A 100 8.79 4.14 -1.25
N GLU A 101 9.82 4.26 -0.41
CA GLU A 101 11.05 3.47 -0.52
C GLU A 101 10.73 1.98 -0.45
N ARG A 102 9.97 1.54 0.56
CA ARG A 102 9.59 0.12 0.71
C ARG A 102 8.73 -0.42 -0.43
N ILE A 103 7.80 0.39 -0.95
CA ILE A 103 7.01 0.03 -2.14
C ILE A 103 7.93 -0.15 -3.34
N THR A 104 8.90 0.75 -3.51
CA THR A 104 9.86 0.72 -4.62
C THR A 104 10.78 -0.49 -4.52
N GLU A 105 11.32 -0.80 -3.34
CA GLU A 105 12.11 -2.00 -3.07
C GLU A 105 11.32 -3.27 -3.40
N PHE A 106 10.09 -3.40 -2.89
CA PHE A 106 9.25 -4.56 -3.17
C PHE A 106 9.00 -4.76 -4.67
N ARG A 107 8.74 -3.69 -5.41
CA ARG A 107 8.58 -3.74 -6.87
C ARG A 107 9.87 -4.22 -7.54
N THR A 108 11.01 -3.68 -7.14
CA THR A 108 12.32 -4.03 -7.70
C THR A 108 12.68 -5.48 -7.39
N SER A 109 12.53 -5.94 -6.14
CA SER A 109 12.82 -7.33 -5.74
C SER A 109 11.94 -8.34 -6.49
N ARG A 110 10.64 -8.07 -6.68
CA ARG A 110 9.79 -8.96 -7.47
C ARG A 110 10.16 -8.97 -8.95
N SER A 111 10.51 -7.81 -9.51
CA SER A 111 11.01 -7.73 -10.89
C SER A 111 12.29 -8.54 -11.05
N GLN A 112 13.22 -8.43 -10.10
CA GLN A 112 14.47 -9.19 -10.12
C GLN A 112 14.22 -10.69 -10.03
N LEU A 113 13.36 -11.15 -9.10
CA LEU A 113 13.01 -12.56 -8.97
C LEU A 113 12.42 -13.13 -10.27
N LEU A 114 11.55 -12.38 -10.95
CA LEU A 114 10.99 -12.80 -12.24
C LEU A 114 12.08 -12.89 -13.32
N GLN A 115 13.00 -11.92 -13.36
CA GLN A 115 14.14 -11.97 -14.28
C GLN A 115 15.06 -13.16 -14.00
N ASP A 116 15.36 -13.44 -12.73
CA ASP A 116 16.22 -14.56 -12.33
C ASP A 116 15.56 -15.90 -12.64
N LEU A 117 14.24 -16.02 -12.49
CA LEU A 117 13.49 -17.21 -12.88
C LEU A 117 13.53 -17.45 -14.40
N VAL A 118 13.36 -16.40 -15.21
CA VAL A 118 13.46 -16.48 -16.68
C VAL A 118 14.88 -16.80 -17.13
N ARG A 119 15.90 -16.24 -16.48
CA ARG A 119 17.32 -16.55 -16.78
C ARG A 119 17.74 -17.94 -16.29
N GLY A 120 17.16 -18.42 -15.18
CA GLY A 120 17.44 -19.72 -14.59
C GLY A 120 16.84 -20.90 -15.35
N SER A 121 15.77 -20.69 -16.14
CA SER A 121 15.25 -21.73 -17.05
C SER A 121 16.23 -22.07 -18.17
N ASP A 122 17.09 -21.14 -18.58
CA ASP A 122 18.13 -21.40 -19.60
C ASP A 122 19.30 -22.24 -19.02
N ILE A 123 19.58 -22.11 -17.71
CA ILE A 123 20.64 -22.87 -17.02
C ILE A 123 20.28 -24.36 -16.87
N LEU A 124 19.00 -24.71 -16.85
CA LEU A 124 18.55 -26.10 -16.77
C LEU A 124 18.44 -26.79 -18.13
N SER A 125 18.50 -26.04 -19.25
CA SER A 125 18.48 -26.63 -20.60
C SER A 125 19.87 -26.96 -21.18
N GLU A 126 20.96 -26.46 -20.57
CA GLU A 126 22.33 -26.69 -21.08
C GLU A 126 23.14 -27.75 -20.31
N ARG A 127 22.52 -28.49 -19.37
CA ARG A 127 23.19 -29.67 -18.82
C ARG A 127 23.09 -30.82 -19.82
N GLU A 128 24.06 -30.90 -20.73
CA GLU A 128 24.41 -32.16 -21.39
C GLU A 128 24.64 -33.21 -20.29
N GLU A 129 23.90 -34.32 -20.35
CA GLU A 129 24.18 -35.47 -19.48
C GLU A 129 25.60 -35.96 -19.78
N PRO A 130 26.46 -36.16 -18.77
CA PRO A 130 27.81 -36.65 -19.02
C PRO A 130 27.73 -38.04 -19.64
N ASP A 131 28.43 -38.22 -20.76
CA ASP A 131 28.63 -39.52 -21.42
C ASP A 131 29.50 -40.40 -20.51
N ILE A 132 28.85 -41.21 -19.67
CA ILE A 132 29.51 -42.17 -18.80
C ILE A 132 29.82 -43.42 -19.63
N SER A 133 31.00 -43.42 -20.25
CA SER A 133 31.61 -44.62 -20.81
C SER A 133 32.07 -45.55 -19.68
N TRP A 134 31.29 -46.61 -19.45
CA TRP A 134 31.74 -47.75 -18.65
C TRP A 134 32.74 -48.55 -19.49
N LYS A 135 33.99 -48.63 -19.03
CA LYS A 135 34.96 -49.59 -19.58
C LYS A 135 34.98 -50.83 -18.70
N ASP A 136 34.78 -51.97 -19.36
CA ASP A 136 34.82 -53.34 -18.83
C ASP A 136 36.15 -53.70 -18.17
#